data_AF-A0A509BPK7-F1
#
_entry.id   AF-A0A509BPK7-F1
#
_cell.length_a   1.000
_cell.length_b   1.000
_cell.length_c   1.000
_cell.angle_alpha   90.00
_cell.angle_beta   90.00
_cell.angle_gamma   90.00
#
_symmetry.space_group_name_H-M   'P 1'
#
loop_
_entity.id
_entity.type
_entity.pdbx_description
1 polymer ?
#
loop_
_entity_poly.entity_id
_entity_poly.type
_entity_poly.pdbx_seq_one_letter_code
_entity_poly.pdbx_strand_id
1 'polypeptide(L)' 'MSRFTTPAILEMLGHYNWRVHEPFAFYLSDDNSDVIEVPAGFITDLATVPRIFLDFATARRQIRQSGN' A
#
# COMPACT_ATOMS: atom_id res chain seq x y z
N MET A 1 -5.37 -3.09 12.45
CA MET A 1 -3.92 -3.25 12.21
C MET A 1 -3.73 -3.60 10.75
N SER A 2 -2.74 -3.03 10.06
CA SER A 2 -2.51 -3.38 8.65
C SER A 2 -1.87 -4.78 8.54
N ARG A 3 -2.35 -5.62 7.63
CA ARG A 3 -1.85 -6.99 7.43
C ARG A 3 -1.46 -7.22 5.98
N PHE A 4 -0.23 -7.70 5.76
CA PHE A 4 0.22 -8.12 4.43
C PHE A 4 -0.48 -9.40 4.00
N THR A 5 -0.98 -9.43 2.76
CA THR A 5 -1.50 -10.65 2.12
C THR A 5 -0.39 -11.50 1.54
N THR A 6 0.70 -10.85 1.13
CA THR A 6 1.87 -11.44 0.49
C THR A 6 3.14 -10.81 1.07
N PRO A 7 4.25 -11.57 1.24
CA PRO A 7 5.52 -10.99 1.66
C PRO A 7 5.96 -9.87 0.71
N ALA A 8 6.46 -8.76 1.26
CA ALA A 8 7.03 -7.69 0.46
C ALA A 8 8.48 -8.04 0.10
N ILE A 9 8.79 -8.13 -1.20
CA ILE A 9 10.15 -8.36 -1.70
C ILE A 9 10.74 -7.01 -2.11
N LEU A 10 11.80 -6.59 -1.40
CA LEU A 10 12.41 -5.28 -1.55
C LEU A 10 13.91 -5.40 -1.85
N GLU A 11 14.41 -4.49 -2.69
CA GLU A 11 15.83 -4.30 -3.00
C GLU A 11 16.32 -3.01 -2.33
N MET A 12 17.40 -3.07 -1.55
CA MET A 12 17.97 -1.89 -0.88
C MET A 12 18.80 -1.07 -1.87
N LEU A 13 18.42 0.20 -2.08
CA LEU A 13 19.17 1.14 -2.94
C LEU A 13 20.20 1.99 -2.18
N GLY A 14 20.10 2.01 -0.85
CA GLY A 14 20.95 2.81 0.05
C GLY A 14 20.22 4.00 0.67
N HIS A 15 20.80 4.60 1.72
CA HIS A 15 20.20 5.69 2.51
C HIS A 15 18.76 5.39 3.00
N TYR A 16 18.52 4.16 3.46
CA TYR A 16 17.18 3.67 3.86
C TYR A 16 16.13 3.67 2.75
N ASN A 17 16.51 3.85 1.49
CA ASN A 17 15.60 3.67 0.36
C ASN A 17 15.54 2.21 -0.07
N TRP A 18 14.32 1.75 -0.27
CA TRP A 18 13.98 0.41 -0.71
C TRP A 18 13.17 0.51 -1.98
N ARG A 19 13.54 -0.29 -2.96
CA ARG A 19 12.77 -0.47 -4.19
C ARG A 19 11.94 -1.74 -4.08
N VAL A 20 10.67 -1.64 -4.42
CA VAL A 20 9.79 -2.80 -4.54
C VAL A 20 10.26 -3.63 -5.73
N HIS A 21 10.72 -4.85 -5.47
CA HIS A 21 11.20 -5.76 -6.52
C HIS A 21 10.02 -6.46 -7.20
N GLU A 22 9.08 -6.96 -6.40
CA GLU A 22 7.84 -7.58 -6.86
C GLU A 22 6.63 -6.84 -6.27
N PRO A 23 5.53 -6.69 -7.04
CA PRO A 23 4.34 -6.04 -6.54
C PRO A 23 3.78 -6.82 -5.34
N PHE A 24 3.28 -6.11 -4.33
CA PHE A 24 2.65 -6.73 -3.17
C PHE A 24 1.39 -5.98 -2.77
N ALA A 25 0.52 -6.65 -2.00
CA ALA A 25 -0.69 -6.04 -1.46
C ALA A 25 -0.75 -6.16 0.07
N PHE A 26 -1.45 -5.21 0.69
CA PHE A 26 -1.73 -5.23 2.12
C PHE A 26 -3.11 -4.64 2.43
N TYR A 27 -3.70 -5.12 3.52
CA TYR A 27 -4.93 -4.57 4.06
C TYR A 27 -4.63 -3.37 4.96
N LEU A 28 -5.38 -2.28 4.82
CA LEU A 28 -5.34 -1.13 5.76
C LEU A 28 -6.07 -1.42 7.07
N SER A 29 -7.11 -2.25 7.00
CA SER A 29 -8.06 -2.52 8.07
C SER A 29 -8.15 -4.02 8.39
N ASP A 30 -8.58 -4.35 9.61
CA ASP A 30 -8.69 -5.74 10.08
C ASP A 30 -9.86 -6.51 9.43
N ASP A 31 -10.79 -5.80 8.78
CA ASP A 31 -11.93 -6.38 8.07
C ASP A 31 -11.57 -6.83 6.64
N ASN A 32 -10.29 -6.70 6.25
CA ASN A 32 -9.77 -7.04 4.93
C ASN A 32 -10.49 -6.34 3.76
N SER A 33 -11.22 -5.25 4.01
CA SER A 33 -12.03 -4.58 2.98
C SER A 33 -11.22 -3.60 2.12
N ASP A 34 -10.20 -2.99 2.72
CA ASP A 34 -9.38 -1.97 2.08
C ASP A 34 -8.02 -2.55 1.69
N VAL A 35 -7.91 -3.00 0.44
CA VAL A 35 -6.66 -3.52 -0.17
C VAL A 35 -5.90 -2.39 -0.87
N ILE A 36 -4.63 -2.24 -0.52
CA ILE A 36 -3.66 -1.43 -1.26
C ILE A 36 -2.71 -2.36 -2.01
N GLU A 37 -2.51 -2.08 -3.29
CA GLU A 37 -1.46 -2.69 -4.11
C GLU A 37 -0.30 -1.70 -4.28
N VAL A 38 0.93 -2.20 -4.13
CA VAL A 38 2.16 -1.44 -4.34
C VAL A 38 2.88 -2.04 -5.54
N PRO A 39 3.11 -1.26 -6.62
CA PRO A 39 3.72 -1.78 -7.84
C PRO A 39 5.23 -1.97 -7.70
N ALA A 40 5.78 -2.89 -8.50
CA ALA A 40 7.22 -3.02 -8.67
C ALA A 40 7.84 -1.71 -9.18
N GLY A 41 9.04 -1.39 -8.68
CA GLY A 41 9.73 -0.15 -8.98
C GLY A 41 9.37 1.02 -8.06
N PHE A 42 8.36 0.89 -7.20
CA PHE A 42 8.07 1.90 -6.19
C PHE A 42 9.24 2.04 -5.21
N ILE A 43 9.65 3.28 -4.90
CA ILE A 43 10.72 3.56 -3.94
C ILE A 43 10.08 4.06 -2.64
N THR A 44 10.44 3.42 -1.54
CA THR A 44 9.91 3.71 -0.20
C THR A 44 11.04 3.74 0.82
N ASP A 45 10.91 4.59 1.83
CA ASP A 45 11.84 4.65 2.96
C ASP A 45 11.44 3.70 4.11
N LEU A 46 10.29 3.01 3.99
CA LEU A 46 9.63 2.18 5.01
C LEU A 46 9.35 2.88 6.36
N ALA A 47 9.71 4.15 6.48
CA ALA A 47 9.56 4.96 7.68
C ALA A 47 8.34 5.90 7.57
N THR A 48 8.00 6.27 6.34
CA THR A 48 6.88 7.13 6.00
C THR A 48 5.88 6.30 5.22
N VAL A 49 4.71 5.99 5.77
CA VAL A 49 3.59 5.53 4.94
C VAL A 49 3.11 6.75 4.15
N PRO A 50 3.30 6.81 2.81
CA PRO A 50 2.87 7.99 2.07
C PRO A 50 1.36 8.17 2.19
N ARG A 51 0.89 9.34 2.64
CA ARG A 51 -0.55 9.68 2.75
C ARG A 51 -1.31 9.52 1.42
N ILE A 52 -0.60 9.49 0.31
CA ILE A 52 -1.13 9.15 -1.02
C ILE A 52 -1.86 7.79 -1.02
N PHE A 53 -1.36 6.79 -0.28
CA PHE A 53 -2.03 5.50 -0.15
C PHE A 53 -3.36 5.60 0.63
N LEU A 54 -3.49 6.56 1.55
CA LEU A 54 -4.75 6.85 2.24
C LEU A 54 -5.74 7.57 1.31
N ASP A 55 -5.27 8.49 0.47
CA ASP A 55 -6.12 9.21 -0.48
C ASP A 55 -6.69 8.27 -1.55
N PHE A 56 -5.90 7.33 -2.08
CA PHE A 56 -6.39 6.33 -3.05
C PHE A 56 -7.39 5.33 -2.43
N ALA A 57 -7.16 4.89 -1.19
CA ALA A 57 -8.11 4.04 -0.47
C ALA A 57 -9.42 4.80 -0.17
N THR A 58 -9.32 6.08 0.22
CA THR A 58 -10.48 6.93 0.49
C THR A 58 -11.28 7.23 -0.78
N ALA A 59 -10.61 7.46 -1.91
CA ALA A 59 -11.26 7.71 -3.19
C ALA A 59 -12.14 6.54 -3.67
N ARG A 60 -11.76 5.28 -3.40
CA ARG A 60 -12.60 4.10 -3.69
C ARG A 60 -13.79 3.95 -2.74
N ARG A 61 -13.66 4.38 -1.48
CA ARG A 61 -14.76 4.34 -0.50
C ARG A 61 -15.89 5.29 -0.87
N GLN A 62 -15.57 6.46 -1.43
CA GLN A 62 -16.57 7.47 -1.78
C GLN A 62 -17.40 7.11 -3.03
N ILE A 63 -16.82 6.39 -3.99
CA ILE A 63 -17.54 5.88 -5.17
C ILE A 63 -18.57 4.81 -4.78
N ARG A 64 -18.30 4.00 -3.75
CA ARG A 64 -19.22 2.95 -3.28
C ARG A 64 -20.39 3.49 -2.45
N GLN A 65 -20.28 4.69 -1.87
CA GLN A 65 -21.36 5.32 -1.08
C GLN A 65 -22.26 6.27 -1.89
N SER A 66 -21.91 6.60 -3.13
CA SER A 66 -22.73 7.45 -4.03
C SER A 66 -23.64 6.65 -4.96
N GLY A 67 -23.86 5.36 -4.65
CA GLY A 67 -24.75 4.47 -5.38
C GLY A 67 -25.86 3.91 -4.50
N ASN A 68 -26.69 4.78 -3.93
CA ASN A 68 -28.08 4.50 -3.54
C ASN A 68 -28.82 5.82 -3.29
#